data_AF-A0A927VZP6-F1
#
_entry.id   AF-A0A927VZP6-F1
#
_cell.length_a   1.000
_cell.length_b   1.000
_cell.length_c   1.000
_cell.angle_alpha   90.00
_cell.angle_beta   90.00
_cell.angle_gamma   90.00
#
_symmetry.space_group_name_H-M   'P 1'
#
loop_
_entity.id
_entity.type
_entity.pdbx_description
1 polymer ?
#
loop_
_entity_poly.entity_id
_entity_poly.type
_entity_poly.pdbx_seq_one_letter_code
_entity_poly.pdbx_strand_id
1 'polypeptide(L)'
;MILVPAAMERIFRCRIALPVYLFCLVYAIGPMLGHSCGWYYMGFHWDKVLHIFGGLAFALFGIFLYETFGGRRECCGKRQKLMAAAFGFFLSVAVSALWEFVEFSMDLLWQMEMQTDTILADGSRDIGLYDTMYDMLLESGGALLVSAGYLLAGGKNRLIRPEETI
;
A
#
# COMPACT_ATOMS: atom_id res chain seq x y z
N MET A 1 10.04 -11.53 -5.11
CA MET A 1 8.84 -10.72 -5.42
C MET A 1 7.81 -11.45 -6.30
N ILE A 2 8.18 -12.07 -7.43
CA ILE A 2 7.22 -12.75 -8.34
C ILE A 2 6.42 -13.89 -7.67
N LEU A 3 7.01 -14.57 -6.68
CA LEU A 3 6.37 -15.70 -6.00
C LEU A 3 5.40 -15.29 -4.88
N VAL A 4 5.34 -14.00 -4.51
CA VAL A 4 4.54 -13.55 -3.36
C VAL A 4 3.04 -13.81 -3.56
N PRO A 5 2.42 -13.45 -4.70
CA PRO A 5 1.00 -13.74 -4.89
C PRO A 5 0.70 -15.24 -4.95
N ALA A 6 1.57 -16.03 -5.60
CA ALA A 6 1.42 -17.49 -5.67
C ALA A 6 1.56 -18.17 -4.28
N ALA A 7 2.44 -17.64 -3.43
CA ALA A 7 2.56 -18.07 -2.04
C ALA A 7 1.31 -17.71 -1.24
N MET A 8 0.77 -16.49 -1.42
CA MET A 8 -0.46 -16.03 -0.77
C MET A 8 -1.67 -16.92 -1.12
N GLU A 9 -1.86 -17.27 -2.40
CA GLU A 9 -2.95 -18.17 -2.80
C GLU A 9 -2.86 -19.53 -2.09
N ARG A 10 -1.65 -20.10 -1.97
CA ARG A 10 -1.45 -21.37 -1.25
C ARG A 10 -1.67 -21.27 0.25
N ILE A 11 -1.17 -20.19 0.88
CA ILE A 11 -1.26 -19.98 2.33
C ILE A 11 -2.71 -19.69 2.73
N PHE A 12 -3.39 -18.82 1.99
CA PHE A 12 -4.73 -18.34 2.32
C PHE A 12 -5.85 -19.14 1.65
N ARG A 13 -5.52 -20.14 0.82
CA ARG A 13 -6.48 -20.97 0.07
C ARG A 13 -7.54 -20.13 -0.64
N CYS A 14 -7.08 -19.11 -1.37
CA CYS A 14 -7.93 -18.20 -2.12
C CYS A 14 -7.39 -18.02 -3.54
N ARG A 15 -8.23 -17.55 -4.46
CA ARG A 15 -7.77 -17.07 -5.77
C ARG A 15 -7.69 -15.57 -5.78
N ILE A 16 -6.51 -15.05 -6.08
CA ILE A 16 -6.30 -13.62 -6.25
C ILE A 16 -6.80 -13.26 -7.64
N ALA A 17 -7.66 -12.26 -7.75
CA ALA A 17 -8.12 -11.82 -9.06
C ALA A 17 -6.95 -11.23 -9.86
N LEU A 18 -6.94 -11.50 -11.16
CA LEU A 18 -5.87 -11.06 -12.06
C LEU A 18 -5.50 -9.56 -11.92
N PRO A 19 -6.44 -8.61 -11.75
CA PRO A 19 -6.09 -7.20 -11.56
C PRO A 19 -5.24 -6.94 -10.30
N VAL A 20 -5.49 -7.69 -9.22
CA VAL A 20 -4.74 -7.56 -7.96
C VAL A 20 -3.34 -8.16 -8.11
N TYR A 21 -3.23 -9.30 -8.79
CA TYR A 21 -1.94 -9.90 -9.13
C TYR A 21 -1.07 -8.96 -9.97
N LEU A 22 -1.65 -8.38 -11.03
CA LEU A 22 -0.97 -7.43 -11.91
C LEU A 22 -0.56 -6.17 -11.14
N PHE A 23 -1.43 -5.67 -10.25
CA PHE A 23 -1.08 -4.55 -9.39
C PHE A 23 0.14 -4.86 -8.51
N CYS A 24 0.14 -5.97 -7.78
CA CYS A 24 1.27 -6.36 -6.92
C CYS A 24 2.57 -6.50 -7.71
N LEU A 25 2.49 -7.04 -8.94
CA LEU A 25 3.65 -7.18 -9.81
C LEU A 25 4.20 -5.82 -10.24
N VAL A 26 3.33 -4.92 -10.72
CA VAL A 26 3.72 -3.57 -11.16
C VAL A 26 4.27 -2.78 -9.97
N TYR A 27 3.60 -2.80 -8.83
CA TYR A 27 4.03 -2.10 -7.62
C TYR A 27 5.40 -2.59 -7.13
N ALA A 28 5.64 -3.91 -7.11
CA ALA A 28 6.92 -4.47 -6.69
C ALA A 28 8.09 -4.12 -7.65
N ILE A 29 7.81 -3.87 -8.93
CA ILE A 29 8.82 -3.49 -9.93
C ILE A 29 8.98 -1.96 -9.98
N GLY A 30 7.97 -1.19 -9.53
CA GLY A 30 7.92 0.27 -9.55
C GLY A 30 9.19 0.94 -9.03
N PRO A 31 9.71 0.57 -7.84
CA PRO A 31 10.94 1.15 -7.32
C PRO A 31 12.17 0.89 -8.19
N MET A 32 12.34 -0.35 -8.65
CA MET A 32 13.47 -0.74 -9.52
C MET A 32 13.42 -0.03 -10.87
N LEU A 33 12.21 0.14 -11.42
CA LEU A 33 11.98 0.84 -12.67
C LEU A 33 12.30 2.33 -12.52
N GLY A 34 11.82 2.96 -11.45
CA GLY A 34 12.10 4.35 -11.14
C GLY A 34 13.60 4.63 -11.06
N HIS A 35 14.36 3.74 -10.42
CA HIS A 35 15.81 3.86 -10.31
C HIS A 35 16.49 3.67 -11.67
N SER A 36 16.13 2.60 -12.40
CA SER A 36 16.71 2.26 -13.69
C SER A 36 16.44 3.31 -14.78
N CYS A 37 15.28 3.97 -14.72
CA CYS A 37 14.89 5.05 -15.63
C CYS A 37 15.30 6.44 -15.12
N GLY A 38 15.92 6.56 -13.94
CA GLY A 38 16.36 7.82 -13.35
C GLY A 38 15.23 8.75 -12.87
N TRP A 39 13.99 8.27 -12.77
CA TRP A 39 12.82 9.11 -12.49
C TRP A 39 12.84 9.77 -11.12
N TYR A 40 13.50 9.16 -10.13
CA TYR A 40 13.73 9.76 -8.82
C TYR A 40 14.56 11.05 -8.90
N TYR A 41 15.47 11.14 -9.87
CA TYR A 41 16.42 12.26 -10.00
C TYR A 41 15.98 13.34 -10.98
N MET A 42 14.94 13.07 -11.79
CA MET A 42 14.44 14.00 -12.81
C MET A 42 13.35 14.97 -12.32
N GLY A 43 13.10 15.02 -11.01
CA GLY A 43 12.03 15.85 -10.43
C GLY A 43 10.61 15.30 -10.71
N PHE A 44 10.49 14.06 -11.18
CA PHE A 44 9.19 13.43 -11.48
C PHE A 44 8.43 12.98 -10.22
N HIS A 45 9.01 13.15 -9.02
CA HIS A 45 8.44 12.72 -7.73
C HIS A 45 7.85 11.31 -7.80
N TRP A 46 8.53 10.40 -8.52
CA TRP A 46 8.06 9.05 -8.81
C TRP A 46 7.75 8.27 -7.53
N ASP A 47 8.59 8.48 -6.53
CA ASP A 47 8.40 7.96 -5.19
C ASP A 47 7.00 8.28 -4.61
N LYS A 48 6.63 9.56 -4.67
CA LYS A 48 5.33 10.06 -4.20
C LYS A 48 4.16 9.45 -4.94
N VAL A 49 4.34 9.16 -6.24
CA VAL A 49 3.35 8.43 -7.04
C VAL A 49 3.20 7.01 -6.51
N LEU A 50 4.30 6.30 -6.22
CA LEU A 50 4.26 4.96 -5.65
C LEU A 50 3.54 4.96 -4.30
N HIS A 51 3.80 5.91 -3.40
CA HIS A 51 3.11 5.98 -2.10
C HIS A 51 1.60 6.20 -2.21
N ILE A 52 1.13 7.06 -3.12
CA ILE A 52 -0.31 7.22 -3.37
C ILE A 52 -0.94 5.89 -3.80
N PHE A 53 -0.33 5.21 -4.79
CA PHE A 53 -0.87 3.95 -5.32
C PHE A 53 -0.73 2.79 -4.32
N GLY A 54 0.34 2.77 -3.51
CA GLY A 54 0.51 1.85 -2.39
C GLY A 54 -0.63 2.00 -1.39
N GLY A 55 -0.94 3.23 -1.02
CA GLY A 55 -2.01 3.57 -0.08
C GLY A 55 -3.38 3.05 -0.53
N LEU A 56 -3.71 3.28 -1.81
CA LEU A 56 -4.94 2.75 -2.41
C LEU A 56 -4.99 1.22 -2.34
N ALA A 57 -3.90 0.56 -2.71
CA ALA A 57 -3.89 -0.88 -2.87
C ALA A 57 -3.83 -1.65 -1.56
N PHE A 58 -2.99 -1.24 -0.60
CA PHE A 58 -2.92 -1.91 0.70
C PHE A 58 -4.22 -1.71 1.50
N ALA A 59 -4.92 -0.58 1.32
CA ALA A 59 -6.25 -0.40 1.89
C ALA A 59 -7.29 -1.36 1.27
N LEU A 60 -7.31 -1.50 -0.06
CA LEU A 60 -8.18 -2.47 -0.75
C LEU A 60 -7.88 -3.91 -0.30
N PHE A 61 -6.59 -4.24 -0.19
CA PHE A 61 -6.12 -5.54 0.25
C PHE A 61 -6.52 -5.83 1.71
N GLY A 62 -6.38 -4.86 2.61
CA GLY A 62 -6.81 -5.03 4.00
C GLY A 62 -8.32 -5.23 4.14
N ILE A 63 -9.14 -4.44 3.43
CA ILE A 63 -10.59 -4.66 3.38
C ILE A 63 -10.90 -6.09 2.91
N PHE A 64 -10.22 -6.54 1.85
CA PHE A 64 -10.37 -7.90 1.35
C PHE A 64 -10.01 -8.97 2.39
N LEU A 65 -8.89 -8.82 3.10
CA LEU A 65 -8.48 -9.77 4.14
C LEU A 65 -9.55 -9.83 5.24
N TYR A 66 -10.03 -8.67 5.70
CA TYR A 66 -11.07 -8.60 6.72
C TYR A 66 -12.35 -9.33 6.29
N GLU A 67 -12.83 -9.08 5.07
CA GLU A 67 -14.05 -9.72 4.54
C GLU A 67 -13.88 -11.24 4.34
N THR A 68 -12.67 -11.68 3.97
CA THR A 68 -12.36 -13.10 3.75
C THR A 68 -12.35 -13.88 5.05
N PHE A 69 -11.71 -13.34 6.10
CA PHE A 69 -11.65 -14.00 7.40
C PHE A 69 -12.89 -13.78 8.26
N GLY A 70 -13.64 -12.70 8.05
CA GLY A 70 -14.86 -12.36 8.81
C GLY A 70 -16.09 -13.19 8.44
N GLY A 71 -16.06 -13.98 7.35
CA GLY A 71 -17.18 -14.83 6.94
C GLY A 71 -18.40 -14.09 6.36
N ARG A 72 -19.08 -14.73 5.39
CA ARG A 72 -20.17 -14.11 4.59
C ARG A 72 -21.39 -13.62 5.40
N ARG A 73 -21.66 -14.18 6.59
CA ARG A 73 -22.82 -13.80 7.42
C ARG A 73 -22.62 -12.54 8.27
N GLU A 74 -21.38 -12.20 8.61
CA GLU A 74 -21.10 -11.06 9.48
C GLU A 74 -20.87 -9.75 8.69
N CYS A 75 -20.50 -9.83 7.40
CA CYS A 75 -20.08 -8.68 6.60
C CYS A 75 -21.21 -7.74 6.11
N CYS A 76 -22.48 -8.05 6.39
CA CYS A 76 -23.60 -7.27 5.85
C CYS A 76 -23.96 -6.02 6.68
N GLY A 77 -23.54 -5.96 7.95
CA GLY A 77 -23.90 -4.89 8.88
C GLY A 77 -23.07 -3.61 8.74
N LYS A 78 -23.65 -2.46 9.10
CA LYS A 78 -22.97 -1.14 9.07
C LYS A 78 -21.69 -1.13 9.93
N ARG A 79 -21.71 -1.81 11.08
CA ARG A 79 -20.55 -1.92 11.98
C ARG A 79 -19.42 -2.71 11.32
N GLN A 80 -19.73 -3.83 10.68
CA GLN A 80 -18.71 -4.67 10.05
C GLN A 80 -18.08 -4.01 8.84
N LYS A 81 -18.85 -3.25 8.05
CA LYS A 81 -18.31 -2.41 6.97
C LYS A 81 -17.36 -1.33 7.52
N LEU A 82 -17.70 -0.71 8.65
CA LEU A 82 -16.81 0.24 9.32
C LEU A 82 -15.51 -0.41 9.79
N MET A 83 -15.59 -1.61 10.39
CA MET A 83 -14.41 -2.35 10.82
C MET A 83 -13.54 -2.78 9.62
N ALA A 84 -14.15 -3.21 8.51
CA ALA A 84 -13.42 -3.55 7.29
C ALA A 84 -12.66 -2.34 6.72
N ALA A 85 -13.34 -1.19 6.61
CA ALA A 85 -12.72 0.06 6.15
C ALA A 85 -11.59 0.52 7.09
N ALA A 86 -11.81 0.47 8.41
CA ALA A 86 -10.79 0.84 9.39
C ALA A 86 -9.58 -0.11 9.32
N PHE A 87 -9.83 -1.42 9.23
CA PHE A 87 -8.76 -2.40 9.10
C PHE A 87 -7.95 -2.18 7.82
N GLY A 88 -8.60 -1.93 6.68
CA GLY A 88 -7.92 -1.56 5.44
C GLY A 88 -7.05 -0.32 5.59
N PHE A 89 -7.62 0.76 6.12
CA PHE A 89 -6.89 2.01 6.37
C PHE A 89 -5.64 1.79 7.23
N PHE A 90 -5.80 1.19 8.42
CA PHE A 90 -4.69 1.00 9.35
C PHE A 90 -3.67 -0.01 8.86
N LEU A 91 -4.08 -1.05 8.12
CA LEU A 91 -3.14 -1.96 7.48
C LEU A 91 -2.26 -1.21 6.47
N SER A 92 -2.86 -0.34 5.66
CA SER A 92 -2.14 0.48 4.68
C SER A 92 -1.10 1.36 5.37
N VAL A 93 -1.51 2.12 6.40
CA VAL A 93 -0.58 2.96 7.18
C VAL A 93 0.53 2.14 7.85
N ALA A 94 0.23 0.94 8.35
CA ALA A 94 1.23 0.08 8.95
C ALA A 94 2.26 -0.44 7.94
N VAL A 95 1.83 -0.79 6.72
CA VAL A 95 2.73 -1.17 5.63
C VAL A 95 3.59 0.02 5.20
N SER A 96 3.01 1.21 5.09
CA SER A 96 3.74 2.47 4.87
C SER A 96 4.88 2.64 5.86
N ALA A 97 4.58 2.59 7.16
CA ALA A 97 5.58 2.77 8.21
C ALA A 97 6.69 1.71 8.14
N LEU A 98 6.35 0.45 7.77
CA LEU A 98 7.36 -0.59 7.58
C LEU A 98 8.27 -0.31 6.38
N TRP A 99 7.75 0.30 5.32
CA TRP A 99 8.56 0.72 4.18
C TRP A 99 9.54 1.82 4.58
N GLU A 100 9.07 2.86 5.27
CA GLU A 100 9.94 3.94 5.79
C GLU A 100 11.04 3.41 6.72
N PHE A 101 10.75 2.38 7.52
CA PHE A 101 11.77 1.74 8.34
C PHE A 101 12.82 1.00 7.50
N VAL A 102 12.42 0.41 6.36
CA VAL A 102 13.36 -0.19 5.41
C VAL A 102 14.24 0.88 4.81
N GLU A 103 13.69 2.00 4.35
CA GLU A 103 14.47 3.10 3.75
C GLU A 103 15.48 3.65 4.73
N PHE A 104 15.03 4.01 5.93
CA PHE A 104 15.91 4.48 7.00
C PHE A 104 17.02 3.46 7.33
N SER A 105 16.66 2.17 7.42
CA SER A 105 17.65 1.13 7.69
C SER A 105 18.64 0.97 6.55
N MET A 106 18.18 1.12 5.31
CA MET A 106 19.02 1.00 4.11
C MET A 106 20.02 2.15 4.01
N ASP A 107 19.57 3.36 4.33
CA ASP A 107 20.41 4.54 4.39
C ASP A 107 21.44 4.43 5.52
N LEU A 108 21.00 4.03 6.72
CA LEU A 108 21.89 3.87 7.86
C LEU A 108 22.97 2.81 7.63
N LEU A 109 22.60 1.63 7.13
CA LEU A 109 23.49 0.46 7.09
C LEU A 109 24.29 0.35 5.78
N TRP A 110 23.72 0.78 4.66
CA TRP A 110 24.29 0.57 3.33
C TRP A 110 24.46 1.84 2.51
N GLN A 111 24.06 3.01 3.02
CA GLN A 111 24.23 4.31 2.35
C GLN A 111 23.60 4.31 0.95
N MET A 112 22.37 3.75 0.84
CA MET A 112 21.69 3.58 -0.45
C MET A 112 20.96 4.84 -0.94
N GLU A 113 20.88 5.89 -0.12
CA GLU A 113 20.23 7.18 -0.41
C GLU A 113 18.78 6.99 -0.88
N MET A 114 18.01 6.22 -0.14
CA MET A 114 16.59 5.97 -0.38
C MET A 114 15.73 7.17 0.03
N GLN A 115 16.04 7.83 1.15
CA GLN A 115 15.33 9.03 1.59
C GLN A 115 15.92 10.30 0.96
N THR A 116 15.05 11.20 0.48
CA THR A 116 15.45 12.43 -0.19
C THR A 116 15.72 13.57 0.79
N ASP A 117 16.91 14.15 0.71
CA ASP A 117 17.28 15.30 1.53
C ASP A 117 16.62 16.60 1.06
N THR A 118 16.21 17.43 2.02
CA THR A 118 15.58 18.73 1.75
C THR A 118 16.42 19.88 2.34
N ILE A 119 16.67 20.93 1.56
CA ILE A 119 17.31 22.15 2.08
C ILE A 119 16.23 23.08 2.65
N LEU A 120 16.35 23.41 3.94
CA LEU A 120 15.42 24.26 4.66
C LEU A 120 15.69 25.75 4.38
N ALA A 121 14.71 26.59 4.73
CA ALA A 121 14.79 28.04 4.49
C ALA A 121 15.94 28.73 5.23
N ASP A 122 16.41 28.15 6.34
CA ASP A 122 17.57 28.62 7.10
C ASP A 122 18.91 28.07 6.56
N GLY A 123 18.88 27.30 5.48
CA GLY A 123 20.05 26.68 4.85
C GLY A 123 20.50 25.36 5.49
N SER A 124 19.81 24.88 6.53
CA SER A 124 20.08 23.55 7.10
C SER A 124 19.58 22.44 6.18
N ARG A 125 20.17 21.24 6.30
CA ARG A 125 19.81 20.06 5.51
C ARG A 125 18.98 19.12 6.37
N ASP A 126 17.75 18.88 5.94
CA ASP A 126 16.89 17.83 6.46
C ASP A 126 17.26 16.50 5.80
N ILE A 127 17.47 15.47 6.62
CA ILE A 127 17.96 14.15 6.19
C ILE A 127 16.78 13.18 6.16
N GLY A 128 15.86 13.40 5.21
CA GLY A 128 14.74 12.50 4.94
C GLY A 128 13.49 12.63 5.83
N LEU A 129 13.44 13.54 6.81
CA LEU A 129 12.23 13.70 7.64
C LEU A 129 11.05 14.17 6.79
N TYR A 130 11.25 15.22 5.98
CA TYR A 130 10.18 15.72 5.12
C TYR A 130 9.74 14.65 4.13
N ASP A 131 10.69 13.94 3.53
CA ASP A 131 10.44 12.85 2.58
C ASP A 131 9.50 11.82 3.18
N THR A 132 9.93 11.19 4.28
CA THR A 132 9.14 10.18 5.01
C THR A 132 7.79 10.69 5.47
N MET A 133 7.71 11.94 5.96
CA MET A 133 6.41 12.50 6.37
C MET A 133 5.48 12.71 5.17
N TYR A 134 5.99 13.14 4.02
CA TYR A 134 5.20 13.26 2.80
C TYR A 134 4.72 11.90 2.31
N ASP A 135 5.55 10.87 2.38
CA ASP A 135 5.19 9.51 1.97
C ASP A 135 4.09 8.92 2.83
N MET A 136 4.26 8.98 4.15
CA MET A 136 3.23 8.55 5.09
C MET A 136 1.90 9.31 4.89
N LEU A 137 1.96 10.62 4.59
CA LEU A 137 0.76 11.42 4.34
C LEU A 137 0.06 11.06 3.03
N LEU A 138 0.81 10.90 1.95
CA LEU A 138 0.27 10.54 0.64
C LEU A 138 -0.32 9.14 0.65
N GLU A 139 0.35 8.20 1.30
CA GLU A 139 -0.13 6.84 1.46
C GLU A 139 -1.39 6.78 2.32
N SER A 140 -1.40 7.48 3.46
CA SER A 140 -2.59 7.61 4.32
C SER A 140 -3.75 8.27 3.57
N GLY A 141 -3.48 9.27 2.73
CA GLY A 141 -4.48 9.91 1.87
C GLY A 141 -5.11 8.94 0.87
N GLY A 142 -4.28 8.16 0.17
CA GLY A 142 -4.76 7.09 -0.72
C GLY A 142 -5.60 6.05 0.04
N ALA A 143 -5.12 5.59 1.20
CA ALA A 143 -5.83 4.63 2.02
C ALA A 143 -7.20 5.15 2.50
N LEU A 144 -7.25 6.43 2.88
CA LEU A 144 -8.48 7.09 3.31
C LEU A 144 -9.49 7.20 2.16
N LEU A 145 -9.04 7.54 0.95
CA LEU A 145 -9.89 7.62 -0.24
C LEU A 145 -10.58 6.27 -0.52
N VAL A 146 -9.83 5.17 -0.47
CA VAL A 146 -10.39 3.82 -0.65
C VAL A 146 -11.36 3.47 0.47
N SER A 147 -10.97 3.70 1.72
CA SER A 147 -11.77 3.31 2.88
C SER A 147 -13.09 4.09 2.94
N ALA A 148 -13.05 5.39 2.67
CA ALA A 148 -14.24 6.23 2.55
C ALA A 148 -15.09 5.80 1.34
N GLY A 149 -14.48 5.58 0.18
CA GLY A 149 -15.16 5.10 -1.03
C GLY A 149 -15.89 3.77 -0.82
N TYR A 150 -15.27 2.82 -0.12
CA TYR A 150 -15.89 1.54 0.24
C TYR A 150 -17.15 1.72 1.10
N LEU A 151 -17.08 2.61 2.10
CA LEU A 151 -18.24 2.93 2.95
C LEU A 151 -19.37 3.59 2.16
N LEU A 152 -19.04 4.55 1.29
CA LEU A 152 -20.00 5.24 0.42
C LEU A 152 -20.65 4.30 -0.60
N ALA A 153 -19.91 3.31 -1.10
CA ALA A 153 -20.41 2.26 -2.00
C ALA A 153 -21.25 1.18 -1.30
N GLY A 154 -21.47 1.31 0.02
CA GLY A 154 -22.26 0.37 0.81
C GLY A 154 -21.56 -0.96 1.06
N GLY A 155 -20.23 -1.01 1.00
CA GLY A 155 -19.41 -2.18 1.31
C GLY A 155 -19.47 -3.30 0.28
N LYS A 156 -19.68 -2.97 -1.00
CA LYS A 156 -19.68 -3.97 -2.08
C LYS A 156 -18.27 -4.09 -2.66
N ASN A 157 -17.50 -5.08 -2.19
CA ASN A 157 -16.22 -5.41 -2.79
C ASN A 157 -16.41 -6.50 -3.87
N ARG A 158 -16.13 -6.18 -5.15
CA ARG A 158 -16.26 -7.15 -6.26
C ARG A 158 -14.92 -7.72 -6.74
N LEU A 159 -13.81 -7.27 -6.15
CA LEU A 159 -12.49 -7.48 -6.73
C LEU A 159 -11.91 -8.85 -6.42
N ILE A 160 -12.33 -9.54 -5.36
CA ILE A 160 -11.80 -10.88 -5.03
C ILE A 160 -12.95 -11.77 -4.57
N ARG A 161 -13.02 -12.98 -5.14
CA ARG A 161 -14.04 -13.98 -4.82
C ARG A 161 -13.38 -15.20 -4.19
N PRO A 162 -13.94 -15.75 -3.09
CA PRO A 162 -13.51 -17.06 -2.63
C PRO A 162 -13.75 -18.10 -3.72
N GLU A 163 -12.87 -19.11 -3.78
CA GLU A 163 -13.02 -20.23 -4.70
C GLU A 163 -14.37 -20.91 -4.41
N GLU A 164 -15.27 -20.94 -5.40
CA GLU A 164 -16.48 -21.76 -5.27
C GLU A 164 -16.01 -23.21 -5.31
N THR A 165 -16.18 -23.91 -4.19
CA THR A 165 -16.04 -25.37 -4.13
C THR A 165 -17.02 -25.98 -5.12
N ILE A 166 -16.50 -26.51 -6.22
CA ILE A 166 -17.13 -27.57 -7.02
C ILE A 166 -16.78 -28.90 -6.34
#